data_AF-A0AAV6HLN7-F1
#
_entry.id   AF-A0AAV6HLN7-F1
#
_cell.length_a   1.000
_cell.length_b   1.000
_cell.length_c   1.000
_cell.angle_alpha   90.00
_cell.angle_beta   90.00
_cell.angle_gamma   90.00
#
_symmetry.space_group_name_H-M   'P 1'
#
loop_
_entity.id
_entity.type
_entity.pdbx_description
1 polymer ?
#
loop_
_entity_poly.entity_id
_entity_poly.type
_entity_poly.pdbx_seq_one_letter_code
_entity_poly.pdbx_strand_id
1 'polypeptide(L)'
;MARLTNRERRKKRNRKALLAMLCMMTVVNSVIELYLLILDLIAERDRQRLRQKPHLRANPNSYQHQIDALNRLVHQNDKTCHDQLRVNRHTFMTLCHLLIENGLQSSRNVTVVEKVAIFLWILSHHTKNRRTILQFWRSGETISRHFNSVLIAVLRLHKFLWYYPQPILANEPDARWKWFEVHKCYMLSYSNAHI
;
A
#
# COMPACT_ATOMS: atom_id res chain seq x y z
N MET A 1 -2.83 -61.59 47.80
CA MET A 1 -2.32 -60.56 46.88
C MET A 1 -0.80 -60.52 46.94
N ALA A 2 -0.08 -60.92 45.88
CA ALA A 2 1.38 -61.01 45.89
C ALA A 2 2.05 -59.61 45.88
N ARG A 3 2.94 -59.33 46.86
CA ARG A 3 3.70 -58.07 46.93
C ARG A 3 4.90 -58.15 45.96
N LEU A 4 4.87 -57.36 44.89
CA LEU A 4 5.99 -57.24 43.94
C LEU A 4 7.29 -56.88 44.64
N THR A 5 8.39 -57.54 44.25
CA THR A 5 9.73 -57.30 44.80
C THR A 5 10.24 -55.90 44.45
N ASN A 6 11.09 -55.30 45.28
CA ASN A 6 11.64 -53.95 45.04
C ASN A 6 12.35 -53.83 43.69
N ARG A 7 12.97 -54.91 43.20
CA ARG A 7 13.64 -54.99 41.89
C ARG A 7 12.66 -54.84 40.72
N GLU A 8 11.49 -55.49 40.79
CA GLU A 8 10.44 -55.40 39.76
C GLU A 8 9.78 -54.01 39.75
N ARG A 9 9.54 -53.44 40.93
CA ARG A 9 9.04 -52.05 41.06
C ARG A 9 10.01 -51.04 40.45
N ARG A 10 11.32 -51.21 40.68
CA ARG A 10 12.38 -50.35 40.10
C ARG A 10 12.43 -50.50 38.57
N LYS A 11 12.36 -51.72 38.04
CA LYS A 11 12.33 -51.97 36.58
C LYS A 11 11.08 -51.38 35.91
N LYS A 12 9.91 -51.48 36.55
CA LYS A 12 8.65 -50.86 36.08
C LYS A 12 8.71 -49.33 36.11
N ARG A 13 9.30 -48.74 37.16
CA ARG A 13 9.52 -47.29 37.27
C ARG A 13 10.48 -46.76 36.22
N ASN A 14 11.61 -47.45 36.02
CA ASN A 14 12.59 -47.09 34.99
C ASN A 14 12.02 -47.22 33.58
N ARG A 15 11.19 -48.24 33.30
CA ARG A 15 10.46 -48.37 32.03
C ARG A 15 9.46 -47.24 31.82
N LYS A 16 8.69 -46.87 32.86
CA LYS A 16 7.77 -45.72 32.79
C LYS A 16 8.50 -44.40 32.57
N ALA A 17 9.62 -44.18 33.26
CA ALA A 17 10.47 -43.01 33.07
C ALA A 17 11.08 -42.98 31.67
N LEU A 18 11.56 -44.12 31.15
CA LEU A 18 12.07 -44.24 29.79
C LEU A 18 10.99 -43.93 28.73
N LEU A 19 9.79 -44.47 28.90
CA LEU A 19 8.65 -44.17 28.02
C LEU A 19 8.22 -42.70 28.10
N ALA A 20 8.23 -42.11 29.29
CA ALA A 20 7.96 -40.69 29.47
C ALA A 20 9.04 -39.82 28.81
N MET A 21 10.33 -40.16 28.96
CA MET A 21 11.42 -39.46 28.28
C MET A 21 11.32 -39.59 26.76
N LEU A 22 11.02 -40.78 26.24
CA LEU A 22 10.79 -41.00 24.82
C LEU A 22 9.61 -40.14 24.31
N CYS A 23 8.50 -40.12 25.06
CA CYS A 23 7.34 -39.27 24.75
C CYS A 23 7.70 -37.78 24.74
N MET A 24 8.44 -37.31 25.75
CA MET A 24 8.92 -35.92 25.80
C MET A 24 9.83 -35.59 24.61
N MET A 25 10.75 -36.49 24.23
CA MET A 25 11.60 -36.30 23.06
C MET A 25 10.79 -36.25 21.76
N THR A 26 9.75 -37.09 21.61
CA THR A 26 8.88 -37.02 20.44
C THR A 26 8.07 -35.72 20.37
N VAL A 27 7.64 -35.18 21.51
CA VAL A 27 6.94 -33.89 21.57
C VAL A 27 7.88 -32.73 21.25
N VAL A 28 9.11 -32.75 21.77
CA VAL A 28 10.11 -31.72 21.44
C VAL A 28 10.45 -31.76 19.95
N ASN A 29 10.67 -32.95 19.39
CA ASN A 29 10.96 -33.11 17.97
C ASN A 29 9.78 -32.65 17.09
N SER A 30 8.53 -32.95 17.46
CA SER A 30 7.37 -32.49 16.68
C SER A 30 7.22 -30.97 16.69
N VAL A 31 7.58 -30.30 17.79
CA VAL A 31 7.62 -28.83 17.87
C VAL A 31 8.74 -28.25 16.98
N ILE A 32 9.92 -28.87 16.97
CA ILE A 32 11.04 -28.46 16.10
C ILE A 32 10.64 -28.59 14.62
N GLU A 33 10.07 -29.73 14.23
CA GLU A 33 9.59 -29.94 12.86
C GLU A 33 8.53 -28.92 12.45
N LEU A 34 7.56 -28.63 13.34
CA LEU A 34 6.56 -27.59 13.09
C LEU A 34 7.22 -26.21 12.89
N TYR A 35 8.21 -25.88 13.70
CA TYR A 35 8.96 -24.61 13.57
C TYR A 35 9.72 -24.53 12.24
N LEU A 36 10.41 -25.60 11.83
CA LEU A 36 11.11 -25.67 10.54
C LEU A 36 10.14 -25.52 9.36
N LEU A 37 8.97 -26.18 9.42
CA LEU A 37 7.93 -26.02 8.40
C LEU A 37 7.40 -24.57 8.32
N ILE A 38 7.22 -23.89 9.46
CA ILE A 38 6.83 -22.48 9.49
C ILE A 38 7.91 -21.60 8.85
N LEU A 39 9.19 -21.85 9.14
CA LEU A 39 10.30 -21.13 8.51
C LEU A 39 10.35 -21.37 7.00
N ASP A 40 10.15 -22.60 6.54
CA ASP A 40 10.11 -22.93 5.12
C ASP A 40 8.92 -22.30 4.41
N LEU A 41 7.76 -22.20 5.06
CA LEU A 41 6.59 -21.47 4.52
C LEU A 41 6.87 -19.97 4.39
N ILE A 42 7.51 -19.35 5.39
CA ILE A 42 7.90 -17.94 5.34
C ILE A 42 8.96 -17.73 4.25
N ALA A 43 9.97 -18.59 4.19
CA ALA A 43 11.04 -18.54 3.21
C ALA A 43 10.53 -18.80 1.79
N GLU A 44 9.60 -19.73 1.59
CA GLU A 44 8.96 -19.98 0.30
C GLU A 44 8.08 -18.80 -0.11
N ARG A 45 7.34 -18.19 0.83
CA ARG A 45 6.61 -16.95 0.57
C ARG A 45 7.55 -15.82 0.17
N ASP A 46 8.72 -15.70 0.78
CA ASP A 46 9.72 -14.70 0.45
C ASP A 46 10.44 -15.02 -0.88
N ARG A 47 10.75 -16.29 -1.15
CA ARG A 47 11.23 -16.78 -2.45
C ARG A 47 10.20 -16.51 -3.54
N GLN A 48 8.92 -16.73 -3.30
CA GLN A 48 7.85 -16.35 -4.21
C GLN A 48 7.75 -14.83 -4.38
N ARG A 49 7.95 -14.02 -3.33
CA ARG A 49 8.06 -12.56 -3.46
C ARG A 49 9.24 -12.15 -4.34
N LEU A 50 10.38 -12.82 -4.22
CA LEU A 50 11.59 -12.61 -5.02
C LEU A 50 11.41 -13.10 -6.47
N ARG A 51 10.84 -14.29 -6.69
CA ARG A 51 10.53 -14.87 -8.00
C ARG A 51 9.49 -14.07 -8.77
N GLN A 52 8.53 -13.48 -8.06
CA GLN A 52 7.53 -12.61 -8.66
C GLN A 52 7.95 -11.12 -8.67
N LYS A 53 9.21 -10.77 -8.33
CA LYS A 53 9.75 -9.47 -8.78
C LYS A 53 9.63 -9.49 -10.29
N PRO A 54 8.89 -8.55 -10.89
CA PRO A 54 8.92 -8.44 -12.33
C PRO A 54 10.36 -8.11 -12.67
N HIS A 55 11.08 -9.09 -13.18
CA HIS A 55 12.25 -8.79 -13.97
C HIS A 55 11.68 -7.95 -15.11
N LEU A 56 11.81 -6.62 -14.99
CA LEU A 56 11.84 -5.73 -16.13
C LEU A 56 13.07 -6.17 -16.92
N ARG A 57 12.99 -7.35 -17.56
CA ARG A 57 13.93 -7.74 -18.61
C ARG A 57 13.96 -6.55 -19.54
N ALA A 58 15.15 -6.22 -20.03
CA ALA A 58 15.33 -5.27 -21.11
C ALA A 58 14.54 -5.78 -22.33
N ASN A 59 13.23 -5.51 -22.33
CA ASN A 59 12.36 -5.77 -23.44
C ASN A 59 12.64 -4.63 -24.42
N PRO A 60 13.11 -4.92 -25.64
CA PRO A 60 13.40 -3.89 -26.64
C PRO A 60 12.18 -2.99 -26.94
N ASN A 61 10.96 -3.45 -26.63
CA ASN A 61 9.70 -2.72 -26.85
C ASN A 61 9.09 -2.12 -25.57
N SER A 62 9.86 -1.95 -24.49
CA SER A 62 9.36 -1.42 -23.21
C SER A 62 8.65 -0.06 -23.35
N TYR A 63 9.15 0.81 -24.23
CA TYR A 63 8.55 2.12 -24.49
C TYR A 63 7.16 2.01 -25.15
N GLN A 64 6.98 1.07 -26.08
CA GLN A 64 5.68 0.85 -26.72
C GLN A 64 4.65 0.39 -25.70
N HIS A 65 5.01 -0.56 -24.82
CA HIS A 65 4.13 -1.01 -23.76
C HIS A 65 3.75 0.09 -22.75
N GLN A 66 4.66 1.04 -22.49
CA GLN A 66 4.39 2.22 -21.65
C GLN A 66 3.34 3.13 -22.30
N ILE A 67 3.51 3.43 -23.58
CA ILE A 67 2.55 4.24 -24.35
C ILE A 67 1.18 3.53 -24.41
N ASP A 68 1.17 2.25 -24.74
CA ASP A 68 -0.07 1.47 -24.85
C ASP A 68 -0.81 1.41 -23.52
N ALA A 69 -0.08 1.26 -22.40
CA ALA A 69 -0.68 1.29 -21.07
C ALA A 69 -1.33 2.64 -20.77
N LEU A 70 -0.65 3.75 -21.06
CA LEU A 70 -1.20 5.09 -20.86
C LEU A 70 -2.40 5.37 -21.76
N ASN A 71 -2.32 4.98 -23.03
CA ASN A 71 -3.40 5.12 -24.00
C ASN A 71 -4.66 4.34 -23.60
N ARG A 72 -4.50 3.12 -23.09
CA ARG A 72 -5.61 2.33 -22.54
C ARG A 72 -6.30 3.02 -21.37
N LEU A 73 -5.54 3.67 -20.50
CA LEU A 73 -6.08 4.32 -19.30
C LEU A 73 -6.79 5.63 -19.61
N VAL A 74 -6.18 6.49 -20.45
CA VAL A 74 -6.59 7.90 -20.57
C VAL A 74 -7.28 8.18 -21.91
N HIS A 75 -6.82 7.58 -23.00
CA HIS A 75 -7.14 8.05 -24.36
C HIS A 75 -8.27 7.26 -25.05
N GLN A 76 -8.62 6.07 -24.56
CA GLN A 76 -9.67 5.25 -25.19
C GLN A 76 -11.08 5.83 -25.09
N ASN A 77 -11.56 6.09 -23.87
CA ASN A 77 -12.87 6.71 -23.65
C ASN A 77 -12.96 7.27 -22.20
N ASP A 78 -13.92 8.15 -21.97
CA ASP A 78 -14.10 8.81 -20.66
C ASP A 78 -14.52 7.84 -19.55
N LYS A 79 -15.27 6.79 -19.88
CA LYS A 79 -15.72 5.77 -18.93
C LYS A 79 -14.53 4.93 -18.41
N THR A 80 -13.62 4.53 -19.28
CA THR A 80 -12.39 3.81 -18.93
C THR A 80 -11.50 4.68 -18.08
N CYS A 81 -11.33 5.96 -18.45
CA CYS A 81 -10.58 6.90 -17.62
C CYS A 81 -11.18 7.00 -16.21
N HIS A 82 -12.51 7.14 -16.11
CA HIS A 82 -13.21 7.16 -14.83
C HIS A 82 -13.09 5.84 -14.06
N ASP A 83 -13.27 4.70 -14.72
CA ASP A 83 -13.24 3.39 -14.06
C ASP A 83 -11.84 3.03 -13.54
N GLN A 84 -10.79 3.46 -14.25
CA GLN A 84 -9.39 3.17 -13.91
C GLN A 84 -8.72 4.24 -13.04
N LEU A 85 -9.08 5.52 -13.21
CA LEU A 85 -8.42 6.66 -12.55
C LEU A 85 -9.36 7.47 -11.63
N ARG A 86 -10.65 7.10 -11.55
CA ARG A 86 -11.69 7.78 -10.75
C ARG A 86 -11.90 9.25 -11.10
N VAL A 87 -11.46 9.65 -12.28
CA VAL A 87 -11.65 10.98 -12.87
C VAL A 87 -12.02 10.83 -14.33
N ASN A 88 -12.83 11.75 -14.86
CA ASN A 88 -13.06 11.79 -16.31
C ASN A 88 -11.82 12.34 -17.04
N ARG A 89 -11.76 12.17 -18.36
CA ARG A 89 -10.60 12.57 -19.17
C ARG A 89 -10.34 14.08 -19.13
N HIS A 90 -11.39 14.89 -19.15
CA HIS A 90 -11.24 16.35 -19.08
C HIS A 90 -10.58 16.77 -17.76
N THR A 91 -11.12 16.32 -16.62
CA THR A 91 -10.57 16.57 -15.29
C THR A 91 -9.13 16.05 -15.16
N PHE A 92 -8.83 14.88 -15.73
CA PHE A 92 -7.47 14.34 -15.74
C PHE A 92 -6.47 15.26 -16.47
N MET A 93 -6.83 15.75 -17.67
CA MET A 93 -5.97 16.67 -18.42
C MET A 93 -5.84 18.02 -17.72
N THR A 94 -6.92 18.55 -17.16
CA THR A 94 -6.89 19.78 -16.35
C THR A 94 -5.98 19.63 -15.13
N LEU A 95 -6.04 18.51 -14.42
CA LEU A 95 -5.13 18.22 -13.31
C LEU A 95 -3.67 18.17 -13.77
N CYS A 96 -3.38 17.54 -14.90
CA CYS A 96 -2.03 17.50 -15.46
C CYS A 96 -1.52 18.92 -15.74
N HIS A 97 -2.32 19.77 -16.38
CA HIS A 97 -1.94 21.17 -16.66
C HIS A 97 -1.66 21.95 -15.38
N LEU A 98 -2.58 21.89 -14.39
CA LEU A 98 -2.39 22.58 -13.11
C LEU A 98 -1.09 22.14 -12.41
N LEU A 99 -0.78 20.85 -12.43
CA LEU A 99 0.44 20.35 -11.80
C LEU A 99 1.71 20.80 -12.56
N ILE A 100 1.66 20.90 -13.89
CA ILE A 100 2.77 21.43 -14.70
C ILE A 100 3.04 22.89 -14.35
N GLU A 101 2.00 23.73 -14.32
CA GLU A 101 2.09 25.15 -13.95
C GLU A 101 2.65 25.35 -12.54
N ASN A 102 2.38 24.41 -11.64
CA ASN A 102 2.87 24.41 -10.26
C ASN A 102 4.20 23.67 -10.07
N GLY A 103 4.95 23.43 -11.16
CA GLY A 103 6.33 22.99 -11.14
C GLY A 103 6.56 21.48 -11.24
N LEU A 104 5.54 20.68 -11.55
CA LEU A 104 5.73 19.26 -11.84
C LEU A 104 6.30 19.09 -13.26
N GLN A 105 7.57 18.68 -13.33
CA GLN A 105 8.28 18.53 -14.60
C GLN A 105 8.31 17.08 -15.09
N SER A 106 8.41 16.88 -16.41
CA SER A 106 8.72 15.57 -16.99
C SER A 106 10.12 15.12 -16.60
N SER A 107 10.34 13.81 -16.54
CA SER A 107 11.68 13.23 -16.42
C SER A 107 12.12 12.65 -17.76
N ARG A 108 13.43 12.38 -17.92
CA ARG A 108 14.02 11.86 -19.18
C ARG A 108 13.22 10.73 -19.83
N ASN A 109 12.65 9.84 -19.01
CA ASN A 109 11.94 8.66 -19.48
C ASN A 109 10.44 8.65 -19.17
N VAL A 110 9.90 9.62 -18.42
CA VAL A 110 8.51 9.59 -17.88
C VAL A 110 7.86 10.96 -18.00
N THR A 111 6.74 11.03 -18.71
CA THR A 111 5.98 12.28 -18.91
C THR A 111 5.20 12.65 -17.66
N VAL A 112 4.78 13.92 -17.53
CA VAL A 112 3.94 14.34 -16.41
C VAL A 112 2.61 13.58 -16.40
N VAL A 113 2.02 13.38 -17.58
CA VAL A 113 0.80 12.60 -17.77
C VAL A 113 0.94 11.19 -17.19
N GLU A 114 2.05 10.51 -17.48
CA GLU A 114 2.32 9.18 -16.93
C GLU A 114 2.50 9.20 -15.41
N LYS A 115 3.20 10.20 -14.85
CA LYS A 115 3.35 10.36 -13.39
C LYS A 115 2.00 10.50 -12.70
N VAL A 116 1.13 11.37 -13.24
CA VAL A 116 -0.21 11.63 -12.70
C VAL A 116 -1.10 10.39 -12.85
N ALA A 117 -1.02 9.67 -13.97
CA ALA A 117 -1.74 8.41 -14.16
C ALA A 117 -1.31 7.33 -13.16
N ILE A 118 0.00 7.18 -12.90
CA ILE A 118 0.53 6.26 -11.87
C ILE A 118 -0.04 6.61 -10.49
N PHE A 119 -0.01 7.90 -10.13
CA PHE A 119 -0.52 8.38 -8.85
C PHE A 119 -2.01 8.08 -8.68
N LEU A 120 -2.84 8.45 -9.66
CA LEU A 120 -4.28 8.22 -9.61
C LEU A 120 -4.64 6.74 -9.64
N TRP A 121 -3.94 5.91 -10.41
CA TRP A 121 -4.13 4.46 -10.43
C TRP A 121 -3.94 3.85 -9.03
N ILE A 122 -2.85 4.24 -8.34
CA ILE A 122 -2.56 3.76 -6.99
C ILE A 122 -3.66 4.14 -6.02
N LEU A 123 -4.14 5.39 -6.06
CA LEU A 123 -5.22 5.87 -5.19
C LEU A 123 -6.56 5.20 -5.51
N SER A 124 -6.88 5.07 -6.80
CA SER A 124 -8.16 4.57 -7.32
C SER A 124 -8.46 3.12 -6.93
N HIS A 125 -7.40 2.33 -6.80
CA HIS A 125 -7.50 0.89 -6.57
C HIS A 125 -6.73 0.41 -5.33
N HIS A 126 -6.16 1.33 -4.56
CA HIS A 126 -5.30 1.02 -3.40
C HIS A 126 -4.24 -0.05 -3.73
N THR A 127 -3.62 0.07 -4.90
CA THR A 127 -2.73 -0.97 -5.42
C THR A 127 -1.34 -0.88 -4.78
N LYS A 128 -0.79 -2.04 -4.40
CA LYS A 128 0.61 -2.15 -3.98
C LYS A 128 1.54 -1.90 -5.17
N ASN A 129 2.69 -1.29 -4.92
CA ASN A 129 3.71 -0.93 -5.91
C ASN A 129 4.01 -2.06 -6.92
N ARG A 130 4.04 -3.31 -6.44
CA ARG A 130 4.26 -4.49 -7.29
C ARG A 130 3.24 -4.70 -8.42
N ARG A 131 1.97 -4.38 -8.21
CA ARG A 131 0.96 -4.41 -9.29
C ARG A 131 1.17 -3.25 -10.26
N THR A 132 1.53 -2.09 -9.74
CA THR A 132 1.82 -0.89 -10.55
C THR A 132 3.03 -1.08 -11.46
N ILE A 133 4.06 -1.82 -11.02
CA ILE A 133 5.23 -2.19 -11.86
C ILE A 133 4.79 -2.88 -13.15
N LEU A 134 3.86 -3.83 -13.05
CA LEU A 134 3.38 -4.60 -14.20
C LEU A 134 2.48 -3.77 -15.10
N GLN A 135 1.68 -2.87 -14.52
CA GLN A 135 0.76 -2.02 -15.28
C GLN A 135 1.51 -0.98 -16.13
N PHE A 136 2.50 -0.32 -15.54
CA PHE A 136 3.20 0.80 -16.18
C PHE A 136 4.59 0.46 -16.73
N TRP A 137 5.06 -0.79 -16.56
CA TRP A 137 6.38 -1.23 -17.01
C TRP A 137 7.52 -0.35 -16.47
N ARG A 138 7.37 0.14 -15.24
CA ARG A 138 8.35 0.96 -14.52
C ARG A 138 8.88 0.22 -13.31
N SER A 139 10.13 0.48 -12.93
CA SER A 139 10.69 -0.08 -11.70
C SER A 139 9.91 0.43 -10.48
N GLY A 140 9.89 -0.38 -9.42
CA GLY A 140 9.21 0.01 -8.19
C GLY A 140 9.77 1.30 -7.58
N GLU A 141 11.08 1.53 -7.73
CA GLU A 141 11.74 2.78 -7.33
C GLU A 141 11.21 3.97 -8.14
N THR A 142 11.12 3.84 -9.47
CA THR A 142 10.55 4.87 -10.36
C THR A 142 9.12 5.21 -9.97
N ILE A 143 8.28 4.20 -9.71
CA ILE A 143 6.90 4.39 -9.25
C ILE A 143 6.87 5.15 -7.93
N SER A 144 7.64 4.71 -6.93
CA SER A 144 7.70 5.40 -5.63
C SER A 144 8.15 6.85 -5.78
N ARG A 145 9.17 7.13 -6.59
CA ARG A 145 9.67 8.49 -6.81
C ARG A 145 8.62 9.38 -7.45
N HIS A 146 7.93 8.88 -8.47
CA HIS A 146 6.91 9.64 -9.17
C HIS A 146 5.64 9.86 -8.36
N PHE A 147 5.21 8.84 -7.61
CA PHE A 147 4.11 8.98 -6.65
C PHE A 147 4.38 10.11 -5.66
N ASN A 148 5.56 10.12 -5.02
CA ASN A 148 5.92 11.16 -4.06
C ASN A 148 6.05 12.54 -4.72
N SER A 149 6.62 12.62 -5.93
CA SER A 149 6.72 13.88 -6.68
C SER A 149 5.35 14.49 -6.98
N VAL A 150 4.37 13.66 -7.38
CA VAL A 150 2.99 14.12 -7.63
C VAL A 150 2.31 14.49 -6.32
N LEU A 151 2.47 13.69 -5.26
CA LEU A 151 1.91 13.99 -3.94
C LEU A 151 2.36 15.36 -3.43
N ILE A 152 3.66 15.67 -3.50
CA ILE A 152 4.19 16.98 -3.10
C ILE A 152 3.59 18.11 -3.95
N ALA A 153 3.45 17.91 -5.27
CA ALA A 153 2.86 18.90 -6.15
C ALA A 153 1.37 19.15 -5.83
N VAL A 154 0.61 18.08 -5.57
CA VAL A 154 -0.81 18.18 -5.15
C VAL A 154 -0.94 18.89 -3.80
N LEU A 155 -0.07 18.60 -2.83
CA LEU A 155 -0.08 19.28 -1.53
C LEU A 155 0.26 20.77 -1.64
N ARG A 156 1.09 21.17 -2.61
CA ARG A 156 1.31 22.60 -2.90
C ARG A 156 0.08 23.23 -3.53
N LEU A 157 -0.57 22.53 -4.45
CA LEU A 157 -1.78 23.00 -5.13
C LEU A 157 -2.97 23.16 -4.17
N HIS A 158 -3.06 22.32 -3.14
CA HIS A 158 -4.08 22.42 -2.09
C HIS A 158 -4.18 23.82 -1.48
N LYS A 159 -3.06 24.52 -1.31
CA LYS A 159 -3.05 25.89 -0.76
C LYS A 159 -3.82 26.90 -1.61
N PHE A 160 -3.95 26.63 -2.91
CA PHE A 160 -4.63 27.51 -3.87
C PHE A 160 -6.06 27.04 -4.18
N LEU A 161 -6.30 25.72 -4.16
CA LEU A 161 -7.59 25.13 -4.49
C LEU A 161 -8.58 25.15 -3.32
N TRP A 162 -8.11 25.12 -2.09
CA TRP A 162 -8.99 24.98 -0.93
C TRP A 162 -9.45 26.36 -0.47
N TYR A 163 -10.73 26.63 -0.70
CA TYR A 163 -11.44 27.70 -0.02
C TYR A 163 -11.39 27.42 1.49
N TYR A 164 -10.86 28.37 2.27
CA TYR A 164 -10.90 28.25 3.72
C TYR A 164 -12.38 28.29 4.13
N PRO A 165 -12.93 27.22 4.74
CA PRO A 165 -14.34 27.20 5.08
C PRO A 165 -14.61 28.36 6.03
N GLN A 166 -15.47 29.29 5.60
CA GLN A 166 -15.92 30.36 6.47
C GLN A 166 -16.67 29.71 7.64
N PRO A 167 -16.36 30.09 8.89
CA PRO A 167 -17.08 29.56 10.04
C PRO A 167 -18.57 29.89 9.87
N ILE A 168 -19.40 28.85 9.89
CA ILE A 168 -20.85 28.98 9.82
C ILE A 168 -21.29 29.79 11.05
N LEU A 169 -21.86 30.98 10.81
CA LEU A 169 -22.36 31.82 11.90
C LEU A 169 -23.59 31.16 12.52
N ALA A 170 -23.78 31.34 13.83
CA ALA A 170 -24.89 30.78 14.62
C ALA A 170 -26.30 31.19 14.13
N ASN A 171 -26.39 32.09 13.14
CA ASN A 171 -27.64 32.60 12.56
C ASN A 171 -27.81 32.24 11.08
N GLU A 172 -27.13 31.21 10.56
CA GLU A 172 -27.32 30.76 9.19
C GLU A 172 -28.74 30.20 8.96
N PRO A 173 -29.56 30.79 8.06
CA PRO A 173 -30.95 30.38 7.84
C PRO A 173 -31.10 29.02 7.16
N ASP A 174 -30.04 28.48 6.53
CA ASP A 174 -30.10 27.17 5.87
C ASP A 174 -29.97 26.03 6.90
N ALA A 175 -31.08 25.31 7.11
CA ALA A 175 -31.19 24.18 8.02
C ALA A 175 -30.16 23.06 7.76
N ARG A 176 -29.60 22.97 6.54
CA ARG A 176 -28.55 22.00 6.18
C ARG A 176 -27.28 22.19 7.00
N TRP A 177 -26.97 23.42 7.44
CA TRP A 177 -25.71 23.78 8.10
C TRP A 177 -25.81 23.91 9.62
N LYS A 178 -27.03 23.80 10.16
CA LYS A 178 -27.34 23.99 11.59
C LYS A 178 -26.52 23.10 12.55
N TRP A 179 -26.10 21.92 12.11
CA TRP A 179 -25.36 20.96 12.94
C TRP A 179 -23.83 21.08 12.81
N PHE A 180 -23.35 22.05 12.04
CA PHE A 180 -21.93 22.34 11.83
C PHE A 180 -21.48 23.66 12.46
N GLU A 181 -22.25 24.20 13.41
CA GLU A 181 -21.88 25.41 14.13
C GLU A 181 -20.50 25.25 14.80
N VAL A 182 -19.52 26.02 14.34
CA VAL A 182 -18.17 26.00 14.92
C VAL A 182 -18.14 27.00 16.07
N HIS A 183 -18.17 26.52 17.31
CA HIS A 183 -17.92 27.37 18.47
C HIS A 183 -16.52 28.01 18.33
N LYS A 184 -16.46 29.34 18.43
CA LYS A 184 -15.27 30.20 18.19
C LYS A 184 -14.00 29.84 18.99
N CYS A 185 -14.03 28.85 19.88
CA CYS A 185 -12.92 28.49 20.77
C CYS A 185 -11.70 27.86 20.09
N TYR A 186 -11.79 27.34 18.86
CA TYR A 186 -10.65 26.62 18.23
C TYR A 186 -9.76 27.46 17.30
N MET A 187 -10.12 28.70 16.97
CA MET A 187 -9.33 29.52 16.02
C MET A 187 -8.28 30.44 16.68
N LEU A 188 -8.40 30.74 17.99
CA LEU A 188 -7.44 31.60 18.68
C LEU A 188 -6.14 30.89 19.10
N SER A 189 -6.08 29.55 19.03
CA SER A 189 -4.87 28.79 19.39
C SER A 189 -3.89 28.60 18.22
N TYR A 190 -4.35 28.68 16.96
CA TYR A 190 -3.50 28.46 15.78
C TYR A 190 -2.91 29.72 15.16
N SER A 191 -3.48 30.91 15.43
CA SER A 191 -2.93 32.18 14.94
C SER A 191 -1.67 32.64 15.69
N ASN A 192 -1.37 32.06 16.86
CA ASN A 192 -0.21 32.42 17.68
C ASN A 192 1.00 31.47 17.51
N ALA A 193 0.94 30.52 16.57
CA ALA A 193 2.02 29.55 16.35
C ALA A 193 2.91 29.85 15.12
N HIS A 194 2.68 30.97 14.44
CA HIS A 194 3.42 31.37 13.23
C HIS A 194 3.80 32.87 13.23
N ILE A 195 4.42 33.33 14.31
CA ILE A 195 5.31 34.50 14.29
C ILE A 195 6.72 34.00 14.62
#